data_AF-A0A183AZH0-F1
#
_entry.id   AF-A0A183AZH0-F1
#
_cell.length_a   1.000
_cell.length_b   1.000
_cell.length_c   1.000
_cell.angle_alpha   90.00
_cell.angle_beta   90.00
_cell.angle_gamma   90.00
#
_symmetry.space_group_name_H-M   'P 1'
#
loop_
_entity.id
_entity.type
_entity.pdbx_description
1 polymer ?
#
loop_
_entity_poly.entity_id
_entity_poly.type
_entity_poly.pdbx_seq_one_letter_code
_entity_poly.pdbx_strand_id
1 'polypeptide(L)'
;MLDAAEFFKSVSKTADETLRLTNQRDEDQFFREEKCILASYYAAVKDATAAADAATRARRAMGESLLRVNLALDNLVPKERLCTSESDLVSVLSSFFESYQKTQVRLASDEDLKFSDTLRYYASDAGAAKDLLYRRSRALADYEAANRALDKARAKTKDVQAAEDAQFAANDRFKAISDSARLGKRTPMTYIKLALLVLFVICMQSWHERWGSYVCSFILFTYFFSFIPLSRL
;
A
#
# COMPACT_ATOMS: atom_id res chain seq x y z
N MET A 1 -26.41 23.49 16.41
CA MET A 1 -25.10 24.17 16.38
C MET A 1 -24.23 23.60 17.52
N LEU A 2 -23.95 22.28 17.47
CA LEU A 2 -23.25 21.56 18.54
C LEU A 2 -22.03 20.76 18.03
N ASP A 3 -21.61 20.91 16.77
CA ASP A 3 -20.68 19.94 16.18
C ASP A 3 -19.21 20.37 16.15
N ALA A 4 -18.91 21.68 16.18
CA ALA A 4 -17.52 22.12 16.02
C ALA A 4 -16.66 21.84 17.27
N ALA A 5 -17.15 22.17 18.46
CA ALA A 5 -16.35 22.07 19.69
C ALA A 5 -16.08 20.61 20.12
N GLU A 6 -17.01 19.70 19.84
CA GLU A 6 -16.85 18.28 20.13
C GLU A 6 -15.89 17.62 19.12
N PHE A 7 -15.96 18.02 17.85
CA PHE A 7 -15.03 17.59 16.81
C PHE A 7 -13.60 18.11 17.06
N PHE A 8 -13.43 19.38 17.45
CA PHE A 8 -12.11 19.92 17.80
C PHE A 8 -11.53 19.24 19.05
N LYS A 9 -12.35 18.86 20.03
CA LYS A 9 -11.90 18.09 21.21
C LYS A 9 -11.52 16.66 20.86
N SER A 10 -12.24 15.99 19.96
CA SER A 10 -11.89 14.64 19.52
C SER A 10 -10.61 14.66 18.67
N VAL A 11 -10.49 15.60 17.74
CA VAL A 11 -9.28 15.80 16.91
C VAL A 11 -8.07 16.20 17.76
N SER A 12 -8.24 17.10 18.74
CA SER A 12 -7.18 17.49 19.69
C SER A 12 -6.72 16.32 20.54
N LYS A 13 -7.64 15.49 21.04
CA LYS A 13 -7.30 14.27 21.78
C LYS A 13 -6.56 13.28 20.90
N THR A 14 -7.00 13.04 19.67
CA THR A 14 -6.32 12.14 18.73
C THR A 14 -4.93 12.66 18.36
N ALA A 15 -4.76 13.97 18.15
CA ALA A 15 -3.46 14.57 17.83
C ALA A 15 -2.48 14.50 19.01
N ASP A 16 -2.93 14.86 20.22
CA ASP A 16 -2.11 14.81 21.44
C ASP A 16 -1.77 13.35 21.82
N GLU A 17 -2.70 12.42 21.61
CA GLU A 17 -2.49 10.98 21.78
C GLU A 17 -1.50 10.42 20.73
N THR A 18 -1.60 10.86 19.47
CA THR A 18 -0.65 10.47 18.41
C THR A 18 0.75 10.99 18.71
N LEU A 19 0.88 12.23 19.20
CA LEU A 19 2.15 12.82 19.62
C LEU A 19 2.71 12.14 20.88
N ARG A 20 1.87 11.77 21.84
CA ARG A 20 2.29 10.99 23.02
C ARG A 20 2.83 9.62 22.65
N LEU A 21 2.14 8.91 21.77
CA LEU A 21 2.54 7.59 21.29
C LEU A 21 3.79 7.64 20.40
N THR A 22 4.02 8.75 19.70
CA THR A 22 5.23 8.98 18.91
C THR A 22 6.46 9.24 19.79
N ASN A 23 6.29 9.91 20.92
CA ASN A 23 7.37 10.16 21.89
C ASN A 23 7.63 8.99 22.84
N GLN A 24 6.68 8.06 22.98
CA GLN A 24 6.85 6.86 23.79
C GLN A 24 7.76 5.87 23.08
N ARG A 25 9.01 5.77 23.55
CA ARG A 25 9.97 4.79 23.04
C ARG A 25 9.60 3.41 23.57
N ASP A 26 9.02 2.59 22.70
CA ASP A 26 8.88 1.14 22.92
C ASP A 26 10.26 0.57 23.23
N GLU A 27 10.50 -0.01 24.40
CA GLU A 27 11.84 -0.50 24.79
C GLU A 27 12.28 -1.71 23.96
N ASP A 28 11.32 -2.46 23.41
CA ASP A 28 11.55 -3.65 22.60
C ASP A 28 12.03 -3.27 21.19
N GLN A 29 13.28 -3.63 20.88
CA GLN A 29 13.92 -3.36 19.59
C GLN A 29 13.14 -3.96 18.41
N PHE A 30 12.60 -5.16 18.57
CA PHE A 30 11.84 -5.84 17.52
C PHE A 30 10.66 -4.98 17.08
N PHE A 31 9.86 -4.48 18.02
CA PHE A 31 8.66 -3.70 17.69
C PHE A 31 8.97 -2.30 17.16
N ARG A 32 10.09 -1.69 17.54
CA ARG A 32 10.54 -0.41 16.96
C ARG A 32 10.90 -0.56 15.49
N GLU A 33 11.76 -1.53 15.18
CA GLU A 33 12.19 -1.81 13.81
C GLU A 33 10.98 -2.21 12.95
N GLU A 34 10.12 -3.09 13.47
CA GLU A 34 8.94 -3.58 12.78
C GLU A 34 7.94 -2.46 12.47
N LYS A 35 7.70 -1.51 13.38
CA LYS A 35 6.85 -0.34 13.11
C LYS A 35 7.39 0.50 11.95
N CYS A 36 8.70 0.74 11.92
CA CYS A 36 9.33 1.53 10.87
C CYS A 36 9.23 0.84 9.51
N ILE A 37 9.61 -0.44 9.46
CA ILE A 37 9.57 -1.27 8.25
C ILE A 37 8.14 -1.34 7.70
N LEU A 38 7.16 -1.61 8.57
CA LEU A 38 5.77 -1.76 8.17
C LEU A 38 5.14 -0.44 7.72
N ALA A 39 5.50 0.69 8.35
CA ALA A 39 5.02 2.00 7.92
C ALA A 39 5.52 2.33 6.50
N SER A 40 6.81 2.08 6.24
CA SER A 40 7.39 2.24 4.90
C SER A 40 6.76 1.29 3.89
N TYR A 41 6.52 0.03 4.27
CA TYR A 41 5.90 -0.97 3.41
C TYR A 41 4.45 -0.61 3.07
N TYR A 42 3.63 -0.24 4.06
CA TYR A 42 2.25 0.18 3.85
C TYR A 42 2.15 1.36 2.89
N ALA A 43 3.04 2.36 3.03
CA ALA A 43 3.11 3.48 2.11
C ALA A 43 3.46 3.01 0.68
N ALA A 44 4.53 2.21 0.53
CA ALA A 44 4.96 1.70 -0.77
C ALA A 44 3.89 0.88 -1.48
N VAL A 45 3.18 -0.01 -0.78
CA VAL A 45 2.09 -0.79 -1.37
C VAL A 45 0.91 0.10 -1.76
N LYS A 46 0.55 1.07 -0.91
CA LYS A 46 -0.55 2.00 -1.22
C LYS A 46 -0.24 2.82 -2.48
N ASP A 47 0.99 3.29 -2.61
CA ASP A 47 1.45 4.04 -3.78
C ASP A 47 1.47 3.14 -5.02
N ALA A 48 1.92 1.89 -4.89
CA ALA A 48 1.87 0.90 -5.96
C ALA A 48 0.44 0.59 -6.41
N THR A 49 -0.51 0.42 -5.47
CA THR A 49 -1.93 0.23 -5.78
C THR A 49 -2.48 1.42 -6.56
N ALA A 50 -2.20 2.65 -6.12
CA ALA A 50 -2.65 3.85 -6.80
C ALA A 50 -2.07 3.98 -8.22
N ALA A 51 -0.78 3.63 -8.38
CA ALA A 51 -0.12 3.61 -9.67
C ALA A 51 -0.70 2.55 -10.61
N ALA A 52 -0.99 1.34 -10.09
CA ALA A 52 -1.63 0.26 -10.83
C ALA A 52 -3.03 0.67 -11.32
N ASP A 53 -3.85 1.24 -10.45
CA ASP A 53 -5.19 1.73 -10.80
C ASP A 53 -5.12 2.84 -11.86
N ALA A 54 -4.14 3.75 -11.76
CA ALA A 54 -3.91 4.79 -12.75
C ALA A 54 -3.48 4.21 -14.12
N ALA A 55 -2.62 3.21 -14.13
CA ALA A 55 -2.18 2.54 -15.34
C ALA A 55 -3.34 1.79 -16.02
N THR A 56 -4.18 1.09 -15.25
CA THR A 56 -5.40 0.45 -15.74
C THR A 56 -6.36 1.47 -16.39
N ARG A 57 -6.56 2.63 -15.76
CA ARG A 57 -7.37 3.72 -16.35
C ARG A 57 -6.78 4.23 -17.66
N ALA A 58 -5.46 4.43 -17.72
CA ALA A 58 -4.78 4.88 -18.93
C ALA A 58 -4.90 3.85 -20.07
N ARG A 59 -4.78 2.55 -19.78
CA ARG A 59 -4.97 1.49 -20.79
C ARG A 59 -6.40 1.42 -21.31
N ARG A 60 -7.40 1.60 -20.45
CA ARG A 60 -8.81 1.71 -20.89
C ARG A 60 -9.03 2.90 -21.83
N ALA A 61 -8.52 4.07 -21.46
CA ALA A 61 -8.59 5.27 -22.30
C ALA A 61 -7.86 5.11 -23.65
N MET A 62 -6.74 4.37 -23.65
CA MET A 62 -6.02 4.03 -24.87
C MET A 62 -6.84 3.08 -25.75
N GLY A 63 -7.48 2.06 -25.18
CA GLY A 63 -8.41 1.18 -25.89
C GLY A 63 -9.59 1.94 -26.53
N GLU A 64 -10.16 2.91 -25.84
CA GLU A 64 -11.20 3.79 -26.40
C GLU A 64 -10.68 4.67 -27.54
N SER A 65 -9.45 5.19 -27.41
CA SER A 65 -8.85 6.03 -28.45
C SER A 65 -8.57 5.21 -29.72
N LEU A 66 -8.10 3.97 -29.57
CA LEU A 66 -7.91 3.03 -30.68
C LEU A 66 -9.23 2.68 -31.36
N LEU A 67 -10.31 2.51 -30.60
CA LEU A 67 -11.65 2.33 -31.17
C LEU A 67 -12.06 3.50 -32.06
N ARG A 68 -11.84 4.74 -31.59
CA ARG A 68 -12.16 5.95 -32.37
C ARG A 68 -11.33 6.04 -33.64
N VAL A 69 -10.06 5.64 -33.58
CA VAL A 69 -9.18 5.56 -34.76
C VAL A 69 -9.73 4.54 -35.77
N ASN A 70 -10.10 3.33 -35.33
CA ASN A 70 -10.71 2.33 -36.20
C ASN A 70 -11.98 2.87 -36.88
N LEU A 71 -12.88 3.50 -36.13
CA LEU A 71 -14.09 4.10 -36.68
C LEU A 71 -13.80 5.24 -37.66
N ALA A 72 -12.75 6.03 -37.43
CA ALA A 72 -12.34 7.08 -38.36
C ALA A 72 -11.76 6.49 -39.65
N LEU A 73 -10.95 5.43 -39.56
CA LEU A 73 -10.42 4.69 -40.71
C LEU A 73 -11.54 4.09 -41.56
N ASP A 74 -12.55 3.50 -40.92
CA ASP A 74 -13.70 2.92 -41.63
C ASP A 74 -14.53 3.99 -42.39
N ASN A 75 -14.51 5.24 -41.92
CA ASN A 75 -15.21 6.36 -42.58
C ASN A 75 -14.35 7.06 -43.66
N LEU A 76 -13.04 6.81 -43.71
CA LEU A 76 -12.12 7.45 -44.66
C LEU A 76 -12.22 6.89 -46.08
N VAL A 77 -12.60 5.62 -46.23
CA VAL A 77 -12.77 4.99 -47.55
C VAL A 77 -14.26 4.85 -47.85
N PRO A 78 -14.81 5.65 -48.78
CA PRO A 78 -16.18 5.44 -49.25
C PRO A 78 -16.33 4.01 -49.78
N LYS A 79 -17.40 3.33 -49.39
CA LYS A 79 -17.71 1.93 -49.79
C LYS A 79 -17.76 1.72 -51.32
N GLU A 80 -17.72 2.80 -52.09
CA GLU A 80 -17.80 2.86 -53.55
C GLU A 80 -16.40 2.89 -54.24
N ARG A 81 -15.28 3.00 -53.50
CA ARG A 81 -13.88 3.07 -54.04
C ARG A 81 -12.97 1.93 -53.57
N LEU A 82 -13.49 0.71 -53.51
CA LEU A 82 -12.82 -0.48 -52.93
C LEU A 82 -11.64 -1.06 -53.75
N CYS A 83 -11.24 -0.44 -54.87
CA CYS A 83 -10.22 -0.99 -55.79
C CYS A 83 -9.02 -0.04 -56.00
N THR A 84 -8.60 0.66 -54.94
CA THR A 84 -7.44 1.56 -54.96
C THR A 84 -6.39 1.10 -53.95
N SER A 85 -5.11 1.36 -54.22
CA SER A 85 -4.01 1.03 -53.28
C SER A 85 -4.18 1.70 -51.91
N GLU A 86 -4.90 2.82 -51.84
CA GLU A 86 -5.26 3.51 -50.59
C GLU A 86 -6.26 2.69 -49.76
N SER A 87 -7.23 2.04 -50.41
CA SER A 87 -8.21 1.14 -49.74
C SER A 87 -7.50 -0.05 -49.10
N ASP A 88 -6.51 -0.64 -49.77
CA ASP A 88 -5.74 -1.76 -49.24
C ASP A 88 -4.93 -1.34 -48.00
N LEU A 89 -4.27 -0.17 -48.05
CA LEU A 89 -3.53 0.37 -46.90
C LEU A 89 -4.43 0.64 -45.69
N VAL A 90 -5.62 1.21 -45.90
CA VAL A 90 -6.59 1.45 -44.83
C VAL A 90 -7.06 0.12 -44.23
N SER A 91 -7.31 -0.91 -45.04
CA SER A 91 -7.70 -2.23 -44.55
C SER A 91 -6.64 -2.88 -43.64
N VAL A 92 -5.35 -2.74 -44.00
CA VAL A 92 -4.23 -3.24 -43.20
C VAL A 92 -4.12 -2.45 -41.89
N LEU A 93 -4.27 -1.13 -41.92
CA LEU A 93 -4.23 -0.30 -40.72
C LEU A 93 -5.41 -0.59 -39.78
N SER A 94 -6.63 -0.70 -40.31
CA SER A 94 -7.83 -1.04 -39.52
C SER A 94 -7.67 -2.41 -38.84
N SER A 95 -7.21 -3.43 -39.56
CA SER A 95 -6.99 -4.76 -38.97
C SER A 95 -5.90 -4.76 -37.88
N PHE A 96 -4.83 -3.96 -38.07
CA PHE A 96 -3.78 -3.79 -37.07
C PHE A 96 -4.31 -3.11 -35.80
N PHE A 97 -4.99 -1.96 -35.94
CA PHE A 97 -5.51 -1.22 -34.80
C PHE A 97 -6.64 -1.96 -34.09
N GLU A 98 -7.47 -2.74 -34.79
CA GLU A 98 -8.47 -3.63 -34.20
C GLU A 98 -7.82 -4.74 -33.35
N SER A 99 -6.78 -5.40 -33.88
CA SER A 99 -6.02 -6.41 -33.14
C SER A 99 -5.33 -5.82 -31.91
N TYR A 100 -4.73 -4.63 -32.07
CA TYR A 100 -4.06 -3.92 -30.99
C TYR A 100 -5.04 -3.47 -29.91
N GLN A 101 -6.21 -2.94 -30.28
CA GLN A 101 -7.27 -2.58 -29.36
C GLN A 101 -7.74 -3.78 -28.54
N LYS A 102 -8.03 -4.93 -29.18
CA LYS A 102 -8.42 -6.17 -28.50
C LYS A 102 -7.38 -6.62 -27.48
N THR A 103 -6.10 -6.49 -27.83
CA THR A 103 -4.99 -6.81 -26.93
C THR A 103 -4.94 -5.85 -25.74
N GLN A 104 -5.06 -4.55 -25.97
CA GLN A 104 -5.04 -3.53 -24.91
C GLN A 104 -6.21 -3.67 -23.92
N VAL A 105 -7.42 -3.95 -24.41
CA VAL A 105 -8.60 -4.14 -23.55
C VAL A 105 -8.46 -5.40 -22.69
N ARG A 106 -7.92 -6.48 -23.25
CA ARG A 106 -7.64 -7.72 -22.51
C ARG A 106 -6.59 -7.48 -21.43
N LEU A 107 -5.47 -6.83 -21.79
CA LEU A 107 -4.40 -6.51 -20.86
C LEU A 107 -4.90 -5.64 -19.70
N ALA A 108 -5.72 -4.63 -19.98
CA ALA A 108 -6.34 -3.80 -18.94
C ALA A 108 -7.23 -4.61 -17.98
N SER A 109 -7.92 -5.63 -18.49
CA SER A 109 -8.77 -6.50 -17.67
C SER A 109 -7.93 -7.47 -16.81
N ASP A 110 -6.89 -8.08 -17.40
CA ASP A 110 -5.98 -8.99 -16.69
C ASP A 110 -5.22 -8.29 -15.56
N GLU A 111 -4.76 -7.05 -15.81
CA GLU A 111 -4.05 -6.25 -14.81
C GLU A 111 -4.96 -5.75 -13.68
N ASP A 112 -6.22 -5.38 -13.98
CA ASP A 112 -7.15 -5.00 -12.92
C ASP A 112 -7.44 -6.20 -11.99
N LEU A 113 -7.75 -7.36 -12.60
CA LEU A 113 -8.19 -8.55 -11.86
C LEU A 113 -7.05 -9.25 -11.10
N LYS A 114 -5.85 -9.34 -11.67
CA LYS A 114 -4.76 -10.12 -11.05
C LYS A 114 -3.81 -9.27 -10.24
N PHE A 115 -3.51 -8.07 -10.72
CA PHE A 115 -2.44 -7.26 -10.15
C PHE A 115 -2.98 -6.23 -9.17
N SER A 116 -3.98 -5.46 -9.59
CA SER A 116 -4.55 -4.41 -8.74
C SER A 116 -5.28 -5.00 -7.54
N ASP A 117 -6.04 -6.09 -7.70
CA ASP A 117 -6.66 -6.81 -6.58
C ASP A 117 -5.65 -7.36 -5.58
N THR A 118 -4.55 -7.94 -6.06
CA THR A 118 -3.47 -8.44 -5.19
C THR A 118 -2.82 -7.32 -4.39
N LEU A 119 -2.59 -6.16 -5.02
CA LEU A 119 -2.06 -4.98 -4.33
C LEU A 119 -3.02 -4.42 -3.28
N ARG A 120 -4.33 -4.40 -3.56
CA ARG A 120 -5.36 -4.00 -2.59
C ARG A 120 -5.41 -4.96 -1.39
N TYR A 121 -5.27 -6.26 -1.63
CA TYR A 121 -5.16 -7.26 -0.57
C TYR A 121 -3.95 -6.98 0.33
N TYR A 122 -2.77 -6.77 -0.24
CA TYR A 122 -1.56 -6.46 0.54
C TYR A 122 -1.66 -5.12 1.27
N ALA A 123 -2.28 -4.09 0.67
CA ALA A 123 -2.51 -2.81 1.33
C ALA A 123 -3.41 -2.96 2.57
N SER A 124 -4.46 -3.80 2.45
CA SER A 124 -5.37 -4.11 3.55
C SER A 124 -4.67 -4.87 4.67
N ASP A 125 -3.92 -5.93 4.33
CA ASP A 125 -3.18 -6.74 5.29
C ASP A 125 -2.10 -5.91 6.02
N ALA A 126 -1.33 -5.11 5.29
CA ALA A 126 -0.36 -4.17 5.86
C ALA A 126 -1.04 -3.13 6.77
N GLY A 127 -2.24 -2.68 6.39
CA GLY A 127 -3.06 -1.79 7.21
C GLY A 127 -3.48 -2.42 8.54
N ALA A 128 -3.98 -3.66 8.50
CA ALA A 128 -4.35 -4.43 9.69
C ALA A 128 -3.15 -4.70 10.60
N ALA A 129 -2.00 -5.05 10.02
CA ALA A 129 -0.75 -5.26 10.75
C ALA A 129 -0.25 -3.96 11.41
N LYS A 130 -0.48 -2.79 10.79
CA LYS A 130 -0.14 -1.48 11.35
C LYS A 130 -1.07 -1.11 12.51
N ASP A 131 -2.36 -1.36 12.36
CA ASP A 131 -3.35 -1.14 13.42
C ASP A 131 -3.06 -2.00 14.66
N LEU A 132 -2.67 -3.27 14.47
CA LEU A 132 -2.25 -4.14 15.58
C LEU A 132 -1.07 -3.56 16.36
N LEU A 133 -0.05 -3.04 15.67
CA LEU A 133 1.10 -2.39 16.33
C LEU A 133 0.71 -1.08 17.01
N TYR A 134 -0.23 -0.33 16.44
CA TYR A 134 -0.77 0.88 17.06
C TYR A 134 -1.51 0.55 18.36
N ARG A 135 -2.41 -0.44 18.33
CA ARG A 135 -3.13 -0.95 19.51
C ARG A 135 -2.18 -1.45 20.60
N ARG A 136 -1.11 -2.15 20.21
CA ARG A 136 -0.05 -2.56 21.15
C ARG A 136 0.63 -1.35 21.81
N SER A 137 0.97 -0.32 21.02
CA SER A 137 1.60 0.91 21.52
C SER A 137 0.71 1.63 22.53
N ARG A 138 -0.60 1.66 22.28
CA ARG A 138 -1.58 2.22 23.19
C ARG A 138 -1.68 1.44 24.49
N ALA A 139 -1.72 0.11 24.42
CA ALA A 139 -1.73 -0.74 25.60
C ALA A 139 -0.45 -0.57 26.45
N LEU A 140 0.71 -0.37 25.81
CA LEU A 140 1.96 -0.02 26.52
C LEU A 140 1.82 1.32 27.24
N ALA A 141 1.24 2.31 26.58
CA ALA A 141 1.04 3.63 27.15
C ALA A 141 0.13 3.62 28.39
N ASP A 142 -0.95 2.85 28.32
CA ASP A 142 -1.90 2.65 29.40
C ASP A 142 -1.23 1.91 30.58
N TYR A 143 -0.42 0.89 30.29
CA TYR A 143 0.36 0.18 31.30
C TYR A 143 1.36 1.09 32.04
N GLU A 144 2.12 1.91 31.32
CA GLU A 144 3.03 2.89 31.93
C GLU A 144 2.29 3.97 32.74
N ALA A 145 1.09 4.37 32.30
CA ALA A 145 0.24 5.28 33.06
C ALA A 145 -0.25 4.62 34.37
N ALA A 146 -0.68 3.35 34.31
CA ALA A 146 -1.08 2.58 35.48
C ALA A 146 0.09 2.37 36.46
N ASN A 147 1.29 2.08 35.97
CA ASN A 147 2.51 2.00 36.80
C ASN A 147 2.78 3.33 37.53
N ARG A 148 2.71 4.48 36.83
CA ARG A 148 2.88 5.79 37.48
C ARG A 148 1.77 6.10 38.50
N ALA A 149 0.56 5.61 38.28
CA ALA A 149 -0.54 5.76 39.23
C ALA A 149 -0.34 4.90 40.48
N LEU A 150 0.13 3.67 40.31
CA LEU A 150 0.53 2.76 41.37
C LEU A 150 1.61 3.39 42.27
N ASP A 151 2.67 3.94 41.67
CA ASP A 151 3.75 4.59 42.43
C ASP A 151 3.24 5.74 43.29
N LYS A 152 2.29 6.53 42.77
CA LYS A 152 1.62 7.61 43.51
C LYS A 152 0.74 7.08 44.64
N ALA A 153 0.02 5.98 44.42
CA ALA A 153 -0.83 5.34 45.44
C ALA A 153 0.03 4.78 46.59
N ARG A 154 1.16 4.13 46.25
CA ARG A 154 2.16 3.64 47.21
C ARG A 154 2.78 4.77 48.02
N ALA A 155 3.17 5.87 47.38
CA ALA A 155 3.74 7.04 48.07
C ALA A 155 2.74 7.71 49.03
N LYS A 156 1.43 7.62 48.76
CA LYS A 156 0.37 8.16 49.62
C LYS A 156 -0.20 7.11 50.59
N THR A 157 0.25 5.86 50.50
CA THR A 157 -0.25 4.69 51.25
C THR A 157 -1.77 4.57 51.21
N LYS A 158 -2.39 5.00 50.09
CA LYS A 158 -3.84 5.05 49.92
C LYS A 158 -4.22 4.40 48.59
N ASP A 159 -5.27 3.60 48.60
CA ASP A 159 -5.85 2.94 47.42
C ASP A 159 -4.83 2.05 46.65
N VAL A 160 -3.82 1.52 47.36
CA VAL A 160 -2.73 0.72 46.77
C VAL A 160 -3.27 -0.53 46.08
N GLN A 161 -4.16 -1.28 46.74
CA GLN A 161 -4.72 -2.52 46.19
C GLN A 161 -5.47 -2.27 44.87
N ALA A 162 -6.31 -1.23 44.82
CA ALA A 162 -7.05 -0.88 43.60
C ALA A 162 -6.11 -0.46 42.45
N ALA A 163 -5.01 0.24 42.77
CA ALA A 163 -4.00 0.59 41.79
C ALA A 163 -3.18 -0.61 41.31
N GLU A 164 -2.94 -1.61 42.17
CA GLU A 164 -2.30 -2.88 41.82
C GLU A 164 -3.18 -3.70 40.86
N ASP A 165 -4.47 -3.82 41.16
CA ASP A 165 -5.42 -4.53 40.29
C ASP A 165 -5.53 -3.86 38.90
N ALA A 166 -5.56 -2.53 38.86
CA ALA A 166 -5.59 -1.76 37.61
C ALA A 166 -4.30 -1.92 36.79
N GLN A 167 -3.14 -1.91 37.46
CA GLN A 167 -1.84 -2.16 36.83
C GLN A 167 -1.74 -3.57 36.27
N PHE A 168 -2.21 -4.57 37.03
CA PHE A 168 -2.21 -5.97 36.61
C PHE A 168 -3.09 -6.17 35.37
N ALA A 169 -4.30 -5.61 35.36
CA ALA A 169 -5.19 -5.67 34.20
C ALA A 169 -4.60 -4.99 32.95
N ALA A 170 -3.91 -3.86 33.11
CA ALA A 170 -3.25 -3.17 32.00
C ALA A 170 -2.06 -3.98 31.46
N ASN A 171 -1.27 -4.61 32.35
CA ASN A 171 -0.16 -5.48 31.98
C ASN A 171 -0.62 -6.72 31.20
N ASP A 172 -1.69 -7.37 31.67
CA ASP A 172 -2.23 -8.57 31.03
C ASP A 172 -2.73 -8.27 29.60
N ARG A 173 -3.46 -7.15 29.43
CA ARG A 173 -3.86 -6.65 28.10
C ARG A 173 -2.68 -6.38 27.19
N PHE A 174 -1.62 -5.73 27.70
CA PHE A 174 -0.43 -5.43 26.93
C PHE A 174 0.32 -6.71 26.50
N LYS A 175 0.43 -7.70 27.38
CA LYS A 175 1.05 -9.01 27.08
C LYS A 175 0.26 -9.76 26.03
N ALA A 176 -1.06 -9.89 26.19
CA ALA A 176 -1.93 -10.58 25.24
C ALA A 176 -1.82 -9.99 23.82
N ILE A 177 -1.82 -8.66 23.70
CA ILE A 177 -1.65 -8.00 22.40
C ILE A 177 -0.22 -8.21 21.86
N SER A 178 0.81 -8.14 22.71
CA SER A 178 2.20 -8.35 22.31
C SER A 178 2.46 -9.77 21.79
N ASP A 179 1.89 -10.78 22.42
CA ASP A 179 2.01 -12.17 21.99
C ASP A 179 1.28 -12.39 20.66
N SER A 180 0.08 -11.84 20.51
CA SER A 180 -0.65 -11.88 19.24
C SER A 180 0.13 -11.19 18.10
N ALA A 181 0.81 -10.08 18.39
CA ALA A 181 1.61 -9.35 17.41
C ALA A 181 2.90 -10.06 17.02
N ARG A 182 3.50 -10.86 17.93
CA ARG A 182 4.66 -11.71 17.61
C ARG A 182 4.27 -12.93 16.78
N LEU A 183 3.13 -13.55 17.08
CA LEU A 183 2.63 -14.73 16.37
C LEU A 183 2.08 -14.37 14.98
N GLY A 184 1.27 -13.31 14.89
CA GLY A 184 0.62 -12.89 13.64
C GLY A 184 1.57 -12.35 12.56
N LYS A 185 2.83 -12.07 12.90
CA LYS A 185 3.80 -11.43 11.98
C LYS A 185 4.91 -12.31 11.44
N ARG A 186 4.92 -13.59 11.81
CA ARG A 186 5.86 -14.56 11.22
C ARG A 186 5.51 -14.93 9.77
N THR A 187 4.33 -14.53 9.29
CA THR A 187 3.76 -14.95 7.99
C THR A 187 3.75 -13.91 6.86
N PRO A 188 3.54 -12.58 7.05
CA PRO A 188 3.48 -11.67 5.89
C PRO A 188 4.88 -11.28 5.35
N MET A 189 5.90 -11.16 6.20
CA MET A 189 7.19 -10.52 5.83
C MET A 189 8.01 -11.30 4.78
N THR A 190 7.86 -12.63 4.70
CA THR A 190 8.56 -13.49 3.72
C THR A 190 7.88 -13.51 2.35
N TYR A 191 6.54 -13.45 2.28
CA TYR A 191 5.79 -13.38 1.01
C TYR A 191 5.93 -12.02 0.32
N ILE A 192 6.24 -10.97 1.09
CA ILE A 192 6.40 -9.59 0.61
C ILE A 192 7.67 -9.38 -0.23
N LYS A 193 8.78 -10.04 0.11
CA LYS A 193 10.00 -10.00 -0.72
C LYS A 193 9.75 -10.63 -2.09
N LEU A 194 8.94 -11.69 -2.16
CA LEU A 194 8.51 -12.29 -3.42
C LEU A 194 7.58 -11.35 -4.20
N ALA A 195 6.61 -10.71 -3.52
CA ALA A 195 5.67 -9.79 -4.17
C ALA A 195 6.37 -8.56 -4.76
N LEU A 196 7.36 -7.98 -4.06
CA LEU A 196 8.18 -6.87 -4.56
C LEU A 196 9.07 -7.28 -5.74
N LEU A 197 9.58 -8.51 -5.75
CA LEU A 197 10.36 -9.06 -6.87
C LEU A 197 9.47 -9.28 -8.11
N VAL A 198 8.24 -9.74 -7.91
CA VAL A 198 7.24 -9.91 -8.97
C VAL A 198 6.75 -8.56 -9.50
N LEU A 199 6.51 -7.58 -8.62
CA LEU A 199 6.20 -6.19 -8.96
C LEU A 199 7.31 -5.52 -9.77
N PHE A 200 8.56 -5.74 -9.38
CA PHE A 200 9.74 -5.24 -10.10
C PHE A 200 9.82 -5.82 -11.51
N VAL A 201 9.62 -7.13 -11.67
CA VAL A 201 9.64 -7.82 -12.98
C VAL A 201 8.51 -7.33 -13.89
N ILE A 202 7.28 -7.20 -13.36
CA ILE A 202 6.11 -6.76 -14.14
C ILE A 202 6.20 -5.27 -14.51
N CYS A 203 6.67 -4.43 -13.57
CA CYS A 203 6.88 -3.01 -13.84
C CYS A 203 7.99 -2.82 -14.88
N MET A 204 9.08 -3.60 -14.82
CA MET A 204 10.12 -3.56 -15.86
C MET A 204 9.59 -3.98 -17.24
N GLN A 205 8.73 -5.00 -17.32
CA GLN A 205 8.13 -5.44 -18.58
C GLN A 205 7.19 -4.37 -19.16
N SER A 206 6.39 -3.73 -18.31
CA SER A 206 5.49 -2.64 -18.73
C SER A 206 6.24 -1.34 -19.10
N TRP A 207 7.40 -1.07 -18.49
CA TRP A 207 8.24 0.08 -18.81
C TRP A 207 9.08 -0.13 -20.08
N HIS A 208 9.57 -1.35 -20.30
CA HIS A 208 10.32 -1.73 -21.51
C HIS A 208 9.47 -1.62 -22.78
N GLU A 209 8.16 -1.89 -22.70
CA GLU A 209 7.24 -1.71 -23.85
C GLU A 209 6.88 -0.24 -24.12
N ARG A 210 7.08 0.66 -23.15
CA ARG A 210 6.62 2.06 -23.24
C ARG A 210 7.72 3.05 -23.64
N TRP A 211 8.98 2.77 -23.32
CA TRP A 211 10.12 3.63 -23.66
C TRP A 211 11.36 2.79 -23.92
N GLY A 212 11.70 2.58 -25.20
CA GLY A 212 12.89 1.86 -25.64
C GLY A 212 14.20 2.64 -25.38
N SER A 213 14.55 2.89 -24.12
CA SER A 213 15.82 3.51 -23.76
C SER A 213 16.38 2.97 -22.44
N TYR A 214 17.40 2.13 -22.60
CA TYR A 214 18.11 1.38 -21.56
C TYR A 214 18.79 2.24 -20.46
N VAL A 215 18.85 3.57 -20.61
CA VAL A 215 19.62 4.46 -19.73
C VAL A 215 18.90 4.79 -18.41
N CYS A 216 17.56 4.77 -18.37
CA CYS A 216 16.82 5.04 -17.13
C CYS A 216 16.72 3.83 -16.19
N SER A 217 16.85 2.61 -16.71
CA SER A 217 16.82 1.39 -15.89
C SER A 217 17.99 1.31 -14.90
N PHE A 218 19.15 1.88 -15.25
CA PHE A 218 20.35 1.81 -14.41
C PHE A 218 20.26 2.71 -13.17
N ILE A 219 19.65 3.90 -13.31
CA ILE A 219 19.52 4.88 -12.22
C ILE A 219 18.52 4.39 -11.17
N LEU A 220 17.37 3.86 -11.59
CA LEU A 220 16.37 3.26 -10.70
C LEU A 220 16.89 1.98 -10.04
N PHE A 221 17.66 1.15 -10.76
CA PHE A 221 18.32 -0.03 -10.20
C PHE A 221 19.28 0.33 -9.06
N THR A 222 20.12 1.36 -9.24
CA THR A 222 21.05 1.82 -8.18
C THR A 222 20.35 2.46 -6.99
N TYR A 223 19.29 3.25 -7.20
CA TYR A 223 18.57 3.89 -6.10
C TYR A 223 17.77 2.89 -5.25
N PHE A 224 17.16 1.88 -5.88
CA PHE A 224 16.34 0.89 -5.17
C PHE A 224 17.20 -0.13 -4.40
N PHE A 225 18.36 -0.53 -4.94
CA PHE A 225 19.31 -1.41 -4.23
C PHE A 225 20.06 -0.70 -3.09
N SER A 226 20.25 0.63 -3.16
CA SER A 226 20.87 1.38 -2.05
C SER A 226 19.97 1.47 -0.81
N PHE A 227 18.65 1.32 -0.97
CA PHE A 227 17.68 1.39 0.14
C PHE A 227 17.45 0.05 0.86
N ILE A 228 17.94 -1.06 0.31
CA ILE A 228 17.87 -2.39 0.93
C ILE A 228 19.28 -2.75 1.39
N PRO A 229 19.63 -2.58 2.68
CA PRO A 229 20.91 -3.07 3.17
C PRO A 229 20.97 -4.58 3.00
N LEU A 230 21.78 -5.02 2.03
CA LEU A 230 22.06 -6.41 1.66
C LEU A 230 22.86 -7.19 2.74
N SER A 231 22.97 -6.65 3.95
CA SER A 231 23.85 -7.15 5.02
C SER A 231 23.19 -8.13 5.99
N ARG A 232 21.99 -8.63 5.68
CA ARG A 232 21.35 -9.75 6.39
C ARG A 232 20.71 -10.74 5.40
N LEU A 233 21.55 -11.31 4.54
CA LEU A 233 21.31 -12.62 3.94
C LEU A 233 21.53 -13.70 4.99
#